data_AF-A0A949HUK0-F1
#
_entry.id   AF-A0A949HUK0-F1
#
_cell.length_a   1.000
_cell.length_b   1.000
_cell.length_c   1.000
_cell.angle_alpha   90.00
_cell.angle_beta   90.00
_cell.angle_gamma   90.00
#
_symmetry.space_group_name_H-M   'P 1'
#
loop_
_entity.id
_entity.type
_entity.pdbx_description
1 polymer ?
#
loop_
_entity_poly.entity_id
_entity_poly.type
_entity_poly.pdbx_seq_one_letter_code
_entity_poly.pdbx_strand_id
1 'polypeptide(L)'
;GEFLEYGGNSDEVSGEFWATGNLGDIELRDASSAAHIYGKPSVFAESFTGGPLFTSTPWSLKERGDWAFCQGINRTVLHVYIEQPWDQRRPGVSAWFGTEFNRNNTWFSQARPWIDYLRRCSFLLQQGRHVADVAYYIGEDCPKMTGECKPALPPGYDFDYINADVIERRLTVQNGRFVLPDGTSYRLLELPDEKTMRPAVLRKLRDLILAGGTVLGPEPVRSPSLEDYPACDAEIRQMAAALWGQGRVTQDTNLETVLDRLHTPPDLAGVNPTNILFTHRRTATADIYFLSNQSDAPADIAPIFRVRGRAPELWRPGSGLVERLAIYAMTSHGERVPIHLAPRGSVFVVFRQAAEADPIVSVSRNNRTLINVANPPATTNPPPAVEAPGATPVSLTRTARGSVRALVWQPGEYQITTADGRTRTLDAQSVPSPLKIAGPWMVSFPPGNGIAKHVRFDRLESWTERPEPAIKYFSGTAAYRKRFEIPADRFGKTRRLYLDIGRVKDLVEVILNGKNLGTLWMEPFRLDVTQAARPGWNDLELRVVN
;
A
#
# COMPACT_ATOMS: atom_id res chain seq x y z
N GLY A 1 8.46 -4.36 -31.65
CA GLY A 1 8.34 -5.31 -30.54
C GLY A 1 7.27 -4.79 -29.62
N GLU A 2 6.58 -5.67 -28.92
CA GLU A 2 5.44 -5.37 -28.06
C GLU A 2 5.81 -5.77 -26.62
N PHE A 3 5.54 -4.91 -25.62
CA PHE A 3 6.08 -5.07 -24.27
C PHE A 3 5.68 -6.41 -23.65
N LEU A 4 4.40 -6.73 -23.72
CA LEU A 4 3.83 -7.90 -23.09
C LEU A 4 4.41 -9.18 -23.70
N GLU A 5 4.63 -9.25 -25.02
CA GLU A 5 5.22 -10.40 -25.69
C GLU A 5 6.68 -10.66 -25.24
N TYR A 6 7.57 -9.65 -25.24
CA TYR A 6 8.93 -9.90 -24.75
C TYR A 6 8.96 -10.11 -23.23
N GLY A 7 8.08 -9.44 -22.49
CA GLY A 7 7.90 -9.65 -21.06
C GLY A 7 7.50 -11.11 -20.78
N GLY A 8 6.58 -11.66 -21.57
CA GLY A 8 6.15 -13.05 -21.50
C GLY A 8 7.28 -14.06 -21.76
N ASN A 9 8.19 -13.73 -22.68
CA ASN A 9 9.37 -14.55 -23.01
C ASN A 9 10.54 -14.41 -22.02
N SER A 10 10.50 -13.47 -21.08
CA SER A 10 11.55 -13.25 -20.08
C SER A 10 11.26 -13.95 -18.76
N ASP A 11 12.22 -14.56 -18.08
CA ASP A 11 11.96 -15.17 -16.75
C ASP A 11 11.57 -14.11 -15.71
N GLU A 12 12.28 -12.98 -15.73
CA GLU A 12 12.11 -11.85 -14.83
C GLU A 12 11.72 -10.62 -15.64
N VAL A 13 10.45 -10.23 -15.58
CA VAL A 13 9.97 -8.99 -16.19
C VAL A 13 10.14 -7.83 -15.21
N SER A 14 10.65 -6.71 -15.71
CA SER A 14 10.90 -5.51 -14.91
C SER A 14 10.29 -4.27 -15.56
N GLY A 15 9.73 -3.40 -14.72
CA GLY A 15 9.51 -1.99 -15.04
C GLY A 15 10.65 -1.13 -14.49
N GLU A 16 10.42 0.18 -14.48
CA GLU A 16 11.27 1.20 -13.85
C GLU A 16 10.36 2.28 -13.26
N PHE A 17 10.75 2.87 -12.12
CA PHE A 17 10.12 4.11 -11.67
C PHE A 17 11.09 5.03 -10.95
N TRP A 18 10.87 6.34 -11.15
CA TRP A 18 11.66 7.36 -10.52
C TRP A 18 11.09 7.75 -9.15
N ALA A 19 11.95 8.24 -8.26
CA ALA A 19 11.62 8.59 -6.88
C ALA A 19 10.54 9.69 -6.77
N THR A 20 10.36 10.50 -7.83
CA THR A 20 9.40 11.61 -7.89
C THR A 20 8.78 11.72 -9.28
N GLY A 21 7.62 12.37 -9.38
CA GLY A 21 6.95 12.63 -10.66
C GLY A 21 6.14 11.42 -11.16
N ASN A 22 5.98 11.32 -12.48
CA ASN A 22 5.14 10.33 -13.16
C ASN A 22 5.93 9.31 -14.00
N LEU A 23 7.27 9.35 -13.95
CA LEU A 23 8.10 8.36 -14.65
C LEU A 23 7.93 6.99 -13.98
N GLY A 24 7.48 6.00 -14.76
CA GLY A 24 7.08 4.67 -14.30
C GLY A 24 5.60 4.36 -14.48
N ASP A 25 4.75 5.36 -14.76
CA ASP A 25 3.29 5.14 -14.86
C ASP A 25 2.91 4.13 -15.96
N ILE A 26 3.71 4.07 -17.03
CA ILE A 26 3.52 3.11 -18.14
C ILE A 26 4.30 1.82 -17.84
N GLU A 27 5.59 1.96 -17.53
CA GLU A 27 6.55 0.86 -17.40
C GLU A 27 6.14 -0.15 -16.32
N LEU A 28 5.61 0.34 -15.19
CA LEU A 28 5.17 -0.56 -14.12
C LEU A 28 3.92 -1.34 -14.50
N ARG A 29 2.95 -0.69 -15.16
CA ARG A 29 1.70 -1.34 -15.57
C ARG A 29 1.93 -2.34 -16.69
N ASP A 30 2.83 -2.05 -17.63
CA ASP A 30 3.22 -2.99 -18.67
C ASP A 30 3.93 -4.21 -18.07
N ALA A 31 4.88 -4.01 -17.15
CA ALA A 31 5.57 -5.09 -16.46
C ALA A 31 4.63 -5.96 -15.62
N SER A 32 3.70 -5.34 -14.87
CA SER A 32 2.74 -6.07 -14.07
C SER A 32 1.76 -6.85 -14.93
N SER A 33 1.22 -6.22 -15.98
CA SER A 33 0.27 -6.87 -16.90
C SER A 33 0.93 -8.06 -17.59
N ALA A 34 2.15 -7.88 -18.10
CA ALA A 34 2.92 -8.97 -18.70
C ALA A 34 3.13 -10.12 -17.70
N ALA A 35 3.51 -9.84 -16.46
CA ALA A 35 3.64 -10.88 -15.45
C ALA A 35 2.31 -11.62 -15.20
N HIS A 36 1.22 -10.88 -15.03
CA HIS A 36 -0.09 -11.45 -14.69
C HIS A 36 -0.67 -12.30 -15.81
N ILE A 37 -0.62 -11.84 -17.06
CA ILE A 37 -1.18 -12.55 -18.21
C ILE A 37 -0.32 -13.75 -18.63
N TYR A 38 0.98 -13.72 -18.31
CA TYR A 38 1.88 -14.84 -18.56
C TYR A 38 2.07 -15.80 -17.38
N GLY A 39 1.47 -15.51 -16.21
CA GLY A 39 1.50 -16.40 -15.04
C GLY A 39 2.77 -16.28 -14.18
N LYS A 40 3.49 -15.18 -14.27
CA LYS A 40 4.74 -14.95 -13.52
C LYS A 40 4.42 -14.45 -12.11
N PRO A 41 5.03 -15.03 -11.05
CA PRO A 41 4.75 -14.63 -9.67
C PRO A 41 5.45 -13.32 -9.25
N SER A 42 6.52 -12.95 -9.95
CA SER A 42 7.37 -11.82 -9.61
C SER A 42 7.31 -10.74 -10.68
N VAL A 43 7.22 -9.48 -10.24
CA VAL A 43 7.30 -8.28 -11.07
C VAL A 43 8.37 -7.38 -10.48
N PHE A 44 9.46 -7.21 -11.21
CA PHE A 44 10.59 -6.38 -10.79
C PHE A 44 10.35 -4.92 -11.16
N ALA A 45 11.05 -4.03 -10.46
CA ALA A 45 11.24 -2.66 -10.92
C ALA A 45 12.62 -2.16 -10.53
N GLU A 46 13.32 -1.53 -11.48
CA GLU A 46 14.34 -0.55 -11.13
C GLU A 46 13.65 0.56 -10.32
N SER A 47 14.05 0.71 -9.05
CA SER A 47 13.28 1.45 -8.06
C SER A 47 14.05 2.67 -7.56
N PHE A 48 13.39 3.82 -7.56
CA PHE A 48 13.86 5.07 -6.98
C PHE A 48 15.04 5.71 -7.72
N THR A 49 15.11 5.56 -9.04
CA THR A 49 15.98 6.40 -9.87
C THR A 49 15.62 7.87 -9.63
N GLY A 50 16.59 8.72 -9.31
CA GLY A 50 16.22 9.99 -8.67
C GLY A 50 17.21 11.12 -8.74
N GLY A 51 16.79 12.25 -8.19
CA GLY A 51 17.51 13.51 -8.05
C GLY A 51 16.55 14.60 -7.54
N PRO A 52 17.04 15.74 -7.01
CA PRO A 52 18.42 16.11 -6.75
C PRO A 52 19.11 15.20 -5.72
N LEU A 53 20.42 15.03 -5.84
CA LEU A 53 21.20 14.10 -5.02
C LEU A 53 21.18 14.47 -3.53
N PHE A 54 21.23 13.46 -2.66
CA PHE A 54 21.33 13.60 -1.19
C PHE A 54 20.14 14.30 -0.53
N THR A 55 18.97 14.27 -1.17
CA THR A 55 17.70 14.78 -0.62
C THR A 55 16.75 13.67 -0.19
N SER A 56 17.03 12.43 -0.61
CA SER A 56 16.15 11.29 -0.38
C SER A 56 16.46 10.57 0.91
N THR A 57 15.40 10.24 1.65
CA THR A 57 15.44 9.38 2.83
C THR A 57 14.39 8.28 2.67
N PRO A 58 14.50 7.17 3.42
CA PRO A 58 13.47 6.15 3.46
C PRO A 58 12.03 6.69 3.57
N TRP A 59 11.83 7.74 4.37
CA TRP A 59 10.52 8.39 4.51
C TRP A 59 10.04 9.07 3.22
N SER A 60 10.91 9.85 2.56
CA SER A 60 10.54 10.54 1.32
C SER A 60 10.23 9.57 0.18
N LEU A 61 10.92 8.42 0.15
CA LEU A 61 10.73 7.37 -0.86
C LEU A 61 9.46 6.52 -0.63
N LYS A 62 8.90 6.54 0.58
CA LYS A 62 7.82 5.63 0.98
C LYS A 62 6.57 5.74 0.10
N GLU A 63 6.12 6.96 -0.14
CA GLU A 63 4.90 7.23 -0.90
C GLU A 63 4.97 6.65 -2.32
N ARG A 64 6.04 6.97 -3.05
CA ARG A 64 6.26 6.47 -4.42
C ARG A 64 6.50 4.96 -4.45
N GLY A 65 7.20 4.40 -3.46
CA GLY A 65 7.38 2.95 -3.34
C GLY A 65 6.05 2.22 -3.12
N ASP A 66 5.16 2.78 -2.31
CA ASP A 66 3.83 2.22 -2.08
C ASP A 66 2.91 2.35 -3.29
N TRP A 67 3.00 3.47 -4.02
CA TRP A 67 2.34 3.62 -5.31
C TRP A 67 2.80 2.51 -6.28
N ALA A 68 4.11 2.24 -6.37
CA ALA A 68 4.65 1.21 -7.23
C ALA A 68 4.13 -0.19 -6.85
N PHE A 69 3.99 -0.48 -5.55
CA PHE A 69 3.34 -1.70 -5.07
C PHE A 69 1.87 -1.80 -5.53
N CYS A 70 1.12 -0.69 -5.51
CA CYS A 70 -0.24 -0.65 -6.05
C CYS A 70 -0.30 -0.79 -7.58
N GLN A 71 0.79 -0.48 -8.30
CA GLN A 71 0.93 -0.78 -9.73
C GLN A 71 1.32 -2.24 -10.02
N GLY A 72 1.37 -3.11 -9.01
CA GLY A 72 1.62 -4.55 -9.18
C GLY A 72 3.08 -4.97 -8.99
N ILE A 73 3.99 -4.02 -8.71
CA ILE A 73 5.39 -4.35 -8.40
C ILE A 73 5.47 -5.10 -7.09
N ASN A 74 6.24 -6.18 -7.06
CA ASN A 74 6.42 -6.98 -5.87
C ASN A 74 7.88 -7.40 -5.61
N ARG A 75 8.81 -6.96 -6.47
CA ARG A 75 10.27 -7.08 -6.30
C ARG A 75 10.92 -5.75 -6.64
N THR A 76 11.72 -5.22 -5.72
CA THR A 76 12.46 -3.97 -5.92
C THR A 76 13.92 -4.27 -6.24
N VAL A 77 14.47 -3.56 -7.23
CA VAL A 77 15.91 -3.43 -7.50
C VAL A 77 16.28 -1.99 -7.18
N LEU A 78 16.93 -1.76 -6.04
CA LEU A 78 17.20 -0.41 -5.57
C LEU A 78 18.26 0.29 -6.43
N HIS A 79 17.84 1.33 -7.14
CA HIS A 79 18.70 2.19 -7.94
C HIS A 79 19.20 3.36 -7.07
N VAL A 80 20.49 3.47 -6.75
CA VAL A 80 21.60 2.58 -7.09
C VAL A 80 22.61 2.46 -5.95
N TYR A 81 23.18 1.26 -5.78
CA TYR A 81 24.35 1.07 -4.93
C TYR A 81 25.62 1.29 -5.75
N ILE A 82 26.15 2.51 -5.71
CA ILE A 82 27.43 2.84 -6.35
C ILE A 82 28.58 2.37 -5.45
N GLU A 83 29.49 1.58 -6.02
CA GLU A 83 30.69 1.10 -5.33
C GLU A 83 31.54 2.26 -4.79
N GLN A 84 32.01 2.11 -3.55
CA GLN A 84 32.81 3.12 -2.87
C GLN A 84 34.23 2.57 -2.63
N PRO A 85 35.27 3.04 -3.34
CA PRO A 85 36.62 2.50 -3.17
C PRO A 85 37.40 3.12 -2.00
N TRP A 86 36.86 4.15 -1.34
CA TRP A 86 37.53 4.85 -0.22
C TRP A 86 36.60 5.02 0.98
N ASP A 87 37.07 4.64 2.17
CA ASP A 87 36.31 4.78 3.41
C ASP A 87 36.40 6.19 4.03
N GLN A 88 37.48 6.92 3.72
CA GLN A 88 37.71 8.26 4.28
C GLN A 88 37.05 9.38 3.47
N ARG A 89 36.58 9.10 2.24
CA ARG A 89 35.93 10.09 1.38
C ARG A 89 34.41 9.96 1.49
N ARG A 90 33.76 10.97 2.04
CA ARG A 90 32.30 11.06 2.17
C ARG A 90 31.78 12.29 1.43
N PRO A 91 30.64 12.20 0.71
CA PRO A 91 29.82 11.01 0.51
C PRO A 91 30.44 9.97 -0.44
N GLY A 92 31.57 10.28 -1.08
CA GLY A 92 32.34 9.36 -1.91
C GLY A 92 31.98 9.49 -3.39
N VAL A 93 31.94 8.38 -4.11
CA VAL A 93 31.60 8.33 -5.53
C VAL A 93 30.09 8.51 -5.70
N SER A 94 29.68 9.34 -6.64
CA SER A 94 28.29 9.58 -6.99
C SER A 94 28.13 9.70 -8.50
N ALA A 95 26.96 9.34 -9.01
CA ALA A 95 26.54 9.62 -10.38
C ALA A 95 25.74 10.94 -10.42
N TRP A 96 25.34 11.36 -11.62
CA TRP A 96 24.42 12.49 -11.77
C TRP A 96 22.97 12.15 -11.38
N PHE A 97 22.70 10.87 -11.10
CA PHE A 97 21.45 10.30 -10.60
C PHE A 97 21.64 9.63 -9.23
N GLY A 98 20.56 9.61 -8.47
CA GLY A 98 20.37 8.81 -7.26
C GLY A 98 19.51 7.58 -7.53
N THR A 99 18.96 6.92 -6.51
CA THR A 99 19.10 7.20 -5.08
C THR A 99 20.52 6.90 -4.61
N GLU A 100 21.05 7.70 -3.68
CA GLU A 100 22.38 7.49 -3.09
C GLU A 100 22.37 6.33 -2.09
N PHE A 101 21.87 5.16 -2.48
CA PHE A 101 21.74 3.98 -1.65
C PHE A 101 23.07 3.23 -1.53
N ASN A 102 24.02 3.81 -0.79
CA ASN A 102 25.33 3.21 -0.55
C ASN A 102 25.80 3.43 0.89
N ARG A 103 26.86 2.72 1.31
CA ARG A 103 27.35 2.70 2.69
C ARG A 103 27.78 4.05 3.28
N ASN A 104 28.05 5.05 2.45
CA ASN A 104 28.45 6.39 2.90
C ASN A 104 27.27 7.34 3.11
N ASN A 105 26.06 6.97 2.66
CA ASN A 105 24.86 7.75 2.95
C ASN A 105 24.59 7.74 4.47
N THR A 106 24.21 8.89 5.01
CA THR A 106 24.06 9.15 6.45
C THR A 106 23.16 8.12 7.12
N TRP A 107 22.03 7.79 6.49
CA TRP A 107 21.02 6.88 7.02
C TRP A 107 21.25 5.40 6.70
N PHE A 108 22.24 5.05 5.86
CA PHE A 108 22.41 3.67 5.37
C PHE A 108 22.57 2.64 6.50
N SER A 109 23.41 2.95 7.49
CA SER A 109 23.65 2.07 8.64
C SER A 109 22.40 1.80 9.50
N GLN A 110 21.38 2.65 9.38
CA GLN A 110 20.11 2.56 10.09
C GLN A 110 18.94 2.14 9.18
N ALA A 111 19.20 1.83 7.90
CA ALA A 111 18.16 1.57 6.90
C ALA A 111 17.44 0.21 7.08
N ARG A 112 17.93 -0.67 7.95
CA ARG A 112 17.41 -2.04 8.08
C ARG A 112 15.89 -2.12 8.24
N PRO A 113 15.21 -1.31 9.08
CA PRO A 113 13.75 -1.39 9.19
C PRO A 113 12.99 -0.99 7.91
N TRP A 114 13.55 -0.10 7.08
CA TRP A 114 13.01 0.21 5.77
C TRP A 114 13.21 -0.95 4.79
N ILE A 115 14.39 -1.58 4.81
CA ILE A 115 14.63 -2.80 4.02
C ILE A 115 13.69 -3.94 4.46
N ASP A 116 13.46 -4.11 5.76
CA ASP A 116 12.51 -5.11 6.28
C ASP A 116 11.06 -4.77 5.87
N TYR A 117 10.69 -3.49 5.79
CA TYR A 117 9.42 -3.05 5.22
C TYR A 117 9.27 -3.50 3.77
N LEU A 118 10.24 -3.17 2.90
CA LEU A 118 10.24 -3.57 1.49
C LEU A 118 10.14 -5.10 1.37
N ARG A 119 10.90 -5.85 2.16
CA ARG A 119 10.87 -7.33 2.18
C ARG A 119 9.49 -7.89 2.56
N ARG A 120 8.83 -7.34 3.58
CA ARG A 120 7.49 -7.79 4.01
C ARG A 120 6.44 -7.47 2.96
N CYS A 121 6.50 -6.28 2.35
CA CYS A 121 5.62 -5.90 1.24
C CYS A 121 5.82 -6.85 0.06
N SER A 122 7.06 -7.02 -0.42
CA SER A 122 7.40 -7.96 -1.49
C SER A 122 6.90 -9.39 -1.21
N PHE A 123 7.10 -9.89 0.00
CA PHE A 123 6.64 -11.23 0.37
C PHE A 123 5.12 -11.38 0.23
N LEU A 124 4.34 -10.45 0.80
CA LEU A 124 2.88 -10.51 0.74
C LEU A 124 2.33 -10.27 -0.68
N LEU A 125 2.96 -9.37 -1.44
CA LEU A 125 2.59 -9.04 -2.81
C LEU A 125 3.01 -10.11 -3.85
N GLN A 126 3.72 -11.17 -3.43
CA GLN A 126 3.99 -12.36 -4.24
C GLN A 126 3.04 -13.52 -3.90
N GLN A 127 2.22 -13.39 -2.87
CA GLN A 127 1.31 -14.47 -2.49
C GLN A 127 0.16 -14.58 -3.48
N GLY A 128 -0.08 -15.79 -3.97
CA GLY A 128 -1.19 -16.07 -4.88
C GLY A 128 -1.17 -15.19 -6.13
N ARG A 129 -2.36 -14.82 -6.59
CA ARG A 129 -2.56 -14.15 -7.88
C ARG A 129 -3.12 -12.76 -7.69
N HIS A 130 -2.75 -11.84 -8.56
CA HIS A 130 -3.40 -10.53 -8.65
C HIS A 130 -4.87 -10.69 -9.03
N VAL A 131 -5.71 -9.77 -8.56
CA VAL A 131 -7.15 -9.74 -8.84
C VAL A 131 -7.47 -8.48 -9.62
N ALA A 132 -7.85 -8.67 -10.88
CA ALA A 132 -8.38 -7.65 -11.78
C ALA A 132 -9.74 -8.09 -12.33
N ASP A 133 -10.62 -7.13 -12.62
CA ASP A 133 -11.93 -7.43 -13.21
C ASP A 133 -11.97 -7.19 -14.73
N VAL A 134 -11.08 -6.33 -15.25
CA VAL A 134 -11.06 -5.94 -16.66
C VAL A 134 -9.70 -6.27 -17.28
N ALA A 135 -9.70 -6.85 -18.48
CA ALA A 135 -8.52 -6.92 -19.32
C ALA A 135 -8.68 -5.93 -20.48
N TYR A 136 -7.69 -5.06 -20.70
CA TYR A 136 -7.66 -4.10 -21.81
C TYR A 136 -6.80 -4.65 -22.93
N TYR A 137 -7.41 -4.94 -24.08
CA TYR A 137 -6.67 -5.40 -25.24
C TYR A 137 -5.85 -4.25 -25.82
N ILE A 138 -4.56 -4.47 -26.05
CA ILE A 138 -3.68 -3.39 -26.54
C ILE A 138 -3.85 -3.09 -28.03
N GLY A 139 -4.53 -3.96 -28.78
CA GLY A 139 -4.64 -3.85 -30.25
C GLY A 139 -3.41 -4.39 -30.98
N GLU A 140 -3.37 -4.22 -32.31
CA GLU A 140 -2.38 -4.87 -33.19
C GLU A 140 -1.70 -3.91 -34.18
N ASP A 141 -2.13 -2.65 -34.21
CA ASP A 141 -1.53 -1.62 -35.05
C ASP A 141 -0.08 -1.35 -34.64
N CYS A 142 0.82 -1.21 -35.61
CA CYS A 142 2.26 -1.03 -35.36
C CYS A 142 2.69 0.45 -35.45
N PRO A 143 3.53 0.96 -34.53
CA PRO A 143 4.13 0.27 -33.39
C PRO A 143 3.18 0.13 -32.18
N LYS A 144 3.22 -1.02 -31.52
CA LYS A 144 2.50 -1.26 -30.25
C LYS A 144 3.48 -1.60 -29.14
N MET A 145 3.67 -0.67 -28.20
CA MET A 145 4.50 -0.91 -27.01
C MET A 145 3.63 -1.17 -25.78
N THR A 146 2.57 -0.37 -25.59
CA THR A 146 1.65 -0.42 -24.45
C THR A 146 0.20 -0.27 -24.94
N GLY A 147 -0.77 -0.45 -24.04
CA GLY A 147 -2.20 -0.19 -24.28
C GLY A 147 -2.69 1.12 -23.66
N GLU A 148 -3.95 1.46 -23.94
CA GLU A 148 -4.65 2.55 -23.26
C GLU A 148 -5.70 1.99 -22.28
N CYS A 149 -5.87 2.65 -21.13
CA CYS A 149 -7.01 2.39 -20.24
C CYS A 149 -8.17 3.32 -20.62
N LYS A 150 -8.78 3.09 -21.78
CA LYS A 150 -9.96 3.84 -22.26
C LYS A 150 -11.09 2.86 -22.57
N PRO A 151 -12.32 3.07 -22.04
CA PRO A 151 -12.67 4.09 -21.06
C PRO A 151 -11.90 3.93 -19.74
N ALA A 152 -11.73 5.04 -19.01
CA ALA A 152 -11.04 5.01 -17.73
C ALA A 152 -11.74 4.05 -16.75
N LEU A 153 -10.94 3.31 -15.97
CA LEU A 153 -11.47 2.36 -15.02
C LEU A 153 -12.18 3.10 -13.86
N PRO A 154 -13.41 2.72 -13.50
CA PRO A 154 -14.10 3.30 -12.35
C PRO A 154 -13.33 3.05 -11.05
N PRO A 155 -13.50 3.88 -10.01
CA PRO A 155 -12.88 3.66 -8.71
C PRO A 155 -13.23 2.29 -8.12
N GLY A 156 -12.23 1.63 -7.54
CA GLY A 156 -12.42 0.39 -6.80
C GLY A 156 -12.29 -0.90 -7.62
N TYR A 157 -11.89 -0.80 -8.89
CA TYR A 157 -11.51 -1.94 -9.73
C TYR A 157 -10.02 -1.88 -10.07
N ASP A 158 -9.48 -2.98 -10.57
CA ASP A 158 -8.12 -3.08 -11.12
C ASP A 158 -8.16 -3.80 -12.47
N PHE A 159 -7.10 -3.66 -13.27
CA PHE A 159 -7.02 -4.13 -14.65
C PHE A 159 -5.62 -4.64 -15.02
N ASP A 160 -5.57 -5.41 -16.11
CA ASP A 160 -4.33 -5.73 -16.82
C ASP A 160 -4.48 -5.38 -18.31
N TYR A 161 -3.36 -5.07 -18.96
CA TYR A 161 -3.26 -5.16 -20.41
C TYR A 161 -3.15 -6.61 -20.89
N ILE A 162 -3.72 -6.92 -22.04
CA ILE A 162 -3.63 -8.23 -22.69
C ILE A 162 -3.29 -8.07 -24.18
N ASN A 163 -2.45 -8.95 -24.73
CA ASN A 163 -2.07 -8.93 -26.14
C ASN A 163 -2.74 -10.05 -26.95
N ALA A 164 -2.52 -10.03 -28.27
CA ALA A 164 -3.10 -10.99 -29.20
C ALA A 164 -2.60 -12.42 -28.93
N ASP A 165 -1.31 -12.59 -28.61
CA ASP A 165 -0.70 -13.88 -28.29
C ASP A 165 -1.45 -14.60 -27.16
N VAL A 166 -1.71 -13.89 -26.05
CA VAL A 166 -2.42 -14.44 -24.91
C VAL A 166 -3.89 -14.72 -25.24
N ILE A 167 -4.57 -13.81 -25.95
CA ILE A 167 -5.97 -14.02 -26.38
C ILE A 167 -6.07 -15.29 -27.22
N GLU A 168 -5.26 -15.39 -28.28
CA GLU A 168 -5.28 -16.49 -29.26
C GLU A 168 -4.93 -17.84 -28.62
N ARG A 169 -3.86 -17.89 -27.81
CA ARG A 169 -3.23 -19.15 -27.41
C ARG A 169 -3.58 -19.63 -26.01
N ARG A 170 -3.95 -18.73 -25.09
CA ARG A 170 -4.08 -19.05 -23.66
C ARG A 170 -5.46 -18.78 -23.08
N LEU A 171 -6.16 -17.78 -23.58
CA LEU A 171 -7.42 -17.35 -23.00
C LEU A 171 -8.54 -18.36 -23.27
N THR A 172 -9.31 -18.66 -22.23
CA THR A 172 -10.53 -19.49 -22.28
C THR A 172 -11.65 -18.79 -21.53
N VAL A 173 -12.88 -19.31 -21.61
CA VAL A 173 -14.00 -18.83 -20.78
C VAL A 173 -14.49 -19.93 -19.85
N GLN A 174 -14.65 -19.59 -18.57
CA GLN A 174 -15.23 -20.46 -17.55
C GLN A 174 -16.19 -19.65 -16.68
N ASN A 175 -17.44 -20.12 -16.53
CA ASN A 175 -18.48 -19.44 -15.74
C ASN A 175 -18.65 -17.95 -16.10
N GLY A 176 -18.58 -17.63 -17.41
CA GLY A 176 -18.71 -16.26 -17.92
C GLY A 176 -17.52 -15.34 -17.63
N ARG A 177 -16.39 -15.87 -17.17
CA ARG A 177 -15.12 -15.14 -16.99
C ARG A 177 -14.10 -15.58 -18.03
N PHE A 178 -13.26 -14.66 -18.48
CA PHE A 178 -12.04 -15.01 -19.19
C PHE A 178 -11.02 -15.57 -18.20
N VAL A 179 -10.44 -16.72 -18.48
CA VAL A 179 -9.54 -17.45 -17.57
C VAL A 179 -8.29 -17.88 -18.32
N LEU A 180 -7.14 -17.60 -17.72
CA LEU A 180 -5.84 -18.07 -18.16
C LEU A 180 -5.48 -19.39 -17.46
N PRO A 181 -4.58 -20.22 -18.04
CA PRO A 181 -4.22 -21.53 -17.48
C PRO A 181 -3.72 -21.46 -16.04
N ASP A 182 -3.06 -20.35 -15.70
CA ASP A 182 -2.50 -20.10 -14.38
C ASP A 182 -3.54 -19.55 -13.40
N GLY A 183 -4.81 -19.42 -13.79
CA GLY A 183 -5.92 -19.02 -12.92
C GLY A 183 -6.17 -17.53 -12.79
N THR A 184 -5.36 -16.67 -13.41
CA THR A 184 -5.72 -15.24 -13.62
C THR A 184 -7.03 -15.18 -14.39
N SER A 185 -7.96 -14.30 -13.99
CA SER A 185 -9.27 -14.25 -14.64
C SER A 185 -9.93 -12.87 -14.60
N TYR A 186 -10.61 -12.53 -15.70
CA TYR A 186 -11.26 -11.25 -15.93
C TYR A 186 -12.75 -11.45 -16.21
N ARG A 187 -13.56 -10.43 -15.92
CA ARG A 187 -15.01 -10.43 -16.18
C ARG A 187 -15.36 -9.79 -17.51
N LEU A 188 -14.53 -8.84 -17.93
CA LEU A 188 -14.71 -8.06 -19.13
C LEU A 188 -13.40 -8.02 -19.90
N LEU A 189 -13.50 -8.19 -21.21
CA LEU A 189 -12.44 -7.86 -22.14
C LEU A 189 -12.82 -6.57 -22.86
N GLU A 190 -12.02 -5.54 -22.69
CA GLU A 190 -12.16 -4.25 -23.37
C GLU A 190 -11.31 -4.27 -24.65
N LEU A 191 -11.86 -3.77 -25.76
CA LEU A 191 -11.18 -3.62 -27.04
C LEU A 191 -10.96 -2.14 -27.32
N PRO A 192 -9.75 -1.75 -27.76
CA PRO A 192 -9.40 -0.35 -27.96
C PRO A 192 -10.30 0.27 -29.04
N ASP A 193 -10.37 1.60 -29.08
CA ASP A 193 -11.14 2.35 -30.08
C ASP A 193 -10.47 2.31 -31.47
N GLU A 194 -10.33 1.10 -32.01
CA GLU A 194 -9.69 0.79 -33.27
C GLU A 194 -10.68 0.08 -34.19
N LYS A 195 -10.50 0.28 -35.50
CA LYS A 195 -11.30 -0.39 -36.54
C LYS A 195 -10.58 -1.58 -37.16
N THR A 196 -9.42 -1.94 -36.62
CA THR A 196 -8.51 -2.96 -37.11
C THR A 196 -8.46 -4.14 -36.13
N MET A 197 -8.40 -5.36 -36.66
CA MET A 197 -8.14 -6.58 -35.89
C MET A 197 -7.67 -7.66 -36.85
N ARG A 198 -6.76 -8.58 -36.49
CA ARG A 198 -6.42 -9.71 -37.37
C ARG A 198 -7.55 -10.75 -37.36
N PRO A 199 -7.82 -11.45 -38.48
CA PRO A 199 -8.86 -12.50 -38.52
C PRO A 199 -8.66 -13.60 -37.48
N ALA A 200 -7.41 -13.94 -37.14
CA ALA A 200 -7.07 -14.94 -36.12
C ALA A 200 -7.56 -14.55 -34.72
N VAL A 201 -7.32 -13.29 -34.31
CA VAL A 201 -7.81 -12.77 -33.03
C VAL A 201 -9.33 -12.74 -33.02
N LEU A 202 -9.98 -12.23 -34.07
CA LEU A 202 -11.43 -12.15 -34.12
C LEU A 202 -12.10 -13.54 -34.10
N ARG A 203 -11.51 -14.55 -34.76
CA ARG A 203 -11.96 -15.95 -34.65
C ARG A 203 -11.90 -16.44 -33.21
N LYS A 204 -10.80 -16.16 -32.50
CA LYS A 204 -10.69 -16.54 -31.10
C LYS A 204 -11.70 -15.81 -30.22
N LEU A 205 -11.87 -14.50 -30.41
CA LEU A 205 -12.86 -13.71 -29.67
C LEU A 205 -14.27 -14.24 -29.89
N ARG A 206 -14.64 -14.60 -31.14
CA ARG A 206 -15.91 -15.28 -31.44
C ARG A 206 -16.12 -16.49 -30.55
N ASP A 207 -15.12 -17.38 -30.49
CA ASP A 207 -15.22 -18.62 -29.72
C ASP A 207 -15.35 -18.33 -28.21
N LEU A 208 -14.63 -17.32 -27.70
CA LEU A 208 -14.72 -16.87 -26.30
C LEU A 208 -16.09 -16.25 -25.97
N ILE A 209 -16.63 -15.43 -26.87
CA ILE A 209 -17.97 -14.82 -26.74
C ILE A 209 -19.05 -15.90 -26.73
N LEU A 210 -18.97 -16.87 -27.65
CA LEU A 210 -19.89 -18.01 -27.70
C LEU A 210 -19.81 -18.89 -26.44
N ALA A 211 -18.64 -18.98 -25.82
CA ALA A 211 -18.44 -19.64 -24.53
C ALA A 211 -18.94 -18.83 -23.31
N GLY A 212 -19.46 -17.61 -23.54
CA GLY A 212 -20.10 -16.77 -22.52
C GLY A 212 -19.28 -15.58 -22.03
N GLY A 213 -18.14 -15.28 -22.66
CA GLY A 213 -17.35 -14.09 -22.36
C GLY A 213 -18.07 -12.80 -22.79
N THR A 214 -17.87 -11.72 -22.03
CA THR A 214 -18.43 -10.40 -22.37
C THR A 214 -17.33 -9.49 -22.88
N VAL A 215 -17.55 -8.86 -24.04
CA VAL A 215 -16.60 -7.96 -24.68
C VAL A 215 -17.20 -6.55 -24.76
N LEU A 216 -16.40 -5.54 -24.42
CA LEU A 216 -16.70 -4.12 -24.60
C LEU A 216 -15.81 -3.56 -25.71
N GLY A 217 -16.37 -2.95 -26.75
CA GLY A 217 -15.59 -2.20 -27.72
C GLY A 217 -16.22 -2.11 -29.11
N PRO A 218 -15.62 -1.28 -29.99
CA PRO A 218 -16.16 -1.03 -31.32
C PRO A 218 -16.07 -2.26 -32.23
N GLU A 219 -16.88 -2.25 -33.28
CA GLU A 219 -16.83 -3.27 -34.33
C GLU A 219 -15.57 -3.08 -35.21
N PRO A 220 -14.74 -4.12 -35.41
CA PRO A 220 -13.62 -4.09 -36.35
C PRO A 220 -14.12 -4.25 -37.80
N VAL A 221 -13.47 -3.59 -38.76
CA VAL A 221 -13.93 -3.54 -40.16
C VAL A 221 -12.90 -4.03 -41.19
N ARG A 222 -11.64 -4.18 -40.77
CA ARG A 222 -10.52 -4.59 -41.62
C ARG A 222 -9.34 -5.17 -40.83
N SER A 223 -8.42 -5.83 -41.52
CA SER A 223 -7.14 -6.28 -40.95
C SER A 223 -6.13 -5.13 -40.88
N PRO A 224 -5.26 -5.07 -39.85
CA PRO A 224 -4.09 -4.16 -39.85
C PRO A 224 -2.95 -4.65 -40.75
N SER A 225 -3.02 -5.90 -41.24
CA SER A 225 -2.05 -6.54 -42.13
C SER A 225 -2.61 -6.71 -43.54
N LEU A 226 -1.73 -6.69 -44.55
CA LEU A 226 -2.07 -7.03 -45.94
C LEU A 226 -2.08 -8.55 -46.22
N GLU A 227 -1.77 -9.37 -45.21
CA GLU A 227 -1.89 -10.81 -45.29
C GLU A 227 -3.32 -11.20 -45.71
N ASP A 228 -3.40 -11.99 -46.79
CA ASP A 228 -4.65 -12.47 -47.41
C ASP A 228 -5.63 -11.38 -47.89
N TYR A 229 -5.16 -10.16 -48.19
CA TYR A 229 -6.02 -9.12 -48.74
C TYR A 229 -6.54 -9.48 -50.16
N PRO A 230 -7.83 -9.24 -50.49
CA PRO A 230 -8.89 -8.62 -49.69
C PRO A 230 -9.76 -9.61 -48.89
N ALA A 231 -9.44 -10.91 -48.89
CA ALA A 231 -10.24 -11.94 -48.24
C ALA A 231 -10.28 -11.75 -46.71
N CYS A 232 -9.17 -11.34 -46.10
CA CYS A 232 -9.09 -11.07 -44.65
C CYS A 232 -10.11 -10.02 -44.19
N ASP A 233 -10.29 -8.95 -44.95
CA ASP A 233 -11.27 -7.89 -44.68
C ASP A 233 -12.71 -8.39 -44.80
N ALA A 234 -12.98 -9.27 -45.77
CA ALA A 234 -14.30 -9.88 -45.94
C ALA A 234 -14.62 -10.82 -44.76
N GLU A 235 -13.65 -11.63 -44.31
CA GLU A 235 -13.79 -12.53 -43.15
C GLU A 235 -14.11 -11.73 -41.88
N ILE A 236 -13.41 -10.60 -41.66
CA ILE A 236 -13.65 -9.75 -40.49
C ILE A 236 -15.06 -9.19 -40.49
N ARG A 237 -15.49 -8.57 -41.59
CA ARG A 237 -16.85 -7.99 -41.67
C ARG A 237 -17.93 -9.04 -41.46
N GLN A 238 -17.72 -10.26 -41.98
CA GLN A 238 -18.65 -11.36 -41.78
C GLN A 238 -18.75 -11.78 -40.31
N MET A 239 -17.63 -11.97 -39.62
CA MET A 239 -17.62 -12.35 -38.21
C MET A 239 -18.13 -11.23 -37.31
N ALA A 240 -17.75 -9.99 -37.61
CA ALA A 240 -18.16 -8.81 -36.87
C ALA A 240 -19.69 -8.63 -36.92
N ALA A 241 -20.30 -8.74 -38.12
CA ALA A 241 -21.75 -8.68 -38.28
C ALA A 241 -22.51 -9.79 -37.54
N ALA A 242 -21.88 -10.94 -37.29
CA ALA A 242 -22.48 -12.04 -36.53
C ALA A 242 -22.40 -11.83 -35.00
N LEU A 243 -21.43 -11.03 -34.53
CA LEU A 243 -21.11 -10.85 -33.10
C LEU A 243 -21.62 -9.52 -32.54
N TRP A 244 -21.42 -8.41 -33.24
CA TRP A 244 -21.84 -7.10 -32.77
C TRP A 244 -23.36 -6.94 -32.89
N GLY A 245 -23.97 -6.35 -31.86
CA GLY A 245 -25.42 -6.33 -31.69
C GLY A 245 -26.00 -7.56 -30.97
N GLN A 246 -25.17 -8.57 -30.68
CA GLN A 246 -25.54 -9.69 -29.79
C GLN A 246 -25.25 -9.31 -28.33
N GLY A 247 -26.07 -9.77 -27.38
CA GLY A 247 -26.06 -9.26 -25.99
C GLY A 247 -24.78 -9.43 -25.17
N ARG A 248 -23.77 -10.17 -25.65
CA ARG A 248 -22.45 -10.36 -25.00
C ARG A 248 -21.36 -9.42 -25.53
N VAL A 249 -21.62 -8.70 -26.61
CA VAL A 249 -20.75 -7.67 -27.15
C VAL A 249 -21.44 -6.33 -26.98
N THR A 250 -20.84 -5.42 -26.22
CA THR A 250 -21.42 -4.11 -25.93
C THR A 250 -20.52 -2.99 -26.44
N GLN A 251 -21.15 -1.90 -26.85
CA GLN A 251 -20.49 -0.65 -27.26
C GLN A 251 -20.81 0.49 -26.29
N ASP A 252 -21.27 0.15 -25.08
CA ASP A 252 -21.59 1.12 -24.05
C ASP A 252 -20.31 1.82 -23.58
N THR A 253 -20.26 3.14 -23.70
CA THR A 253 -19.08 3.92 -23.32
C THR A 253 -18.95 4.10 -21.81
N ASN A 254 -19.98 3.74 -21.03
CA ASN A 254 -19.93 3.80 -19.57
C ASN A 254 -19.57 2.44 -18.96
N LEU A 255 -18.31 2.30 -18.54
CA LEU A 255 -17.78 1.08 -17.94
C LEU A 255 -18.48 0.70 -16.62
N GLU A 256 -18.97 1.66 -15.82
CA GLU A 256 -19.75 1.36 -14.60
C GLU A 256 -21.04 0.62 -14.94
N THR A 257 -21.79 1.10 -15.94
CA THR A 257 -23.03 0.45 -16.41
C THR A 257 -22.76 -0.97 -16.91
N VAL A 258 -21.63 -1.19 -17.58
CA VAL A 258 -21.22 -2.54 -18.04
C VAL A 258 -20.95 -3.45 -16.85
N LEU A 259 -20.17 -2.99 -15.86
CA LEU A 259 -19.82 -3.77 -14.66
C LEU A 259 -21.05 -4.09 -13.80
N ASP A 260 -22.00 -3.15 -13.69
CA ASP A 260 -23.27 -3.35 -12.97
C ASP A 260 -24.14 -4.43 -13.63
N ARG A 261 -24.25 -4.43 -14.97
CA ARG A 261 -24.93 -5.50 -15.73
C ARG A 261 -24.25 -6.86 -15.55
N LEU A 262 -22.95 -6.88 -15.31
CA LEU A 262 -22.18 -8.08 -14.98
C LEU A 262 -22.25 -8.44 -13.48
N HIS A 263 -23.06 -7.74 -12.69
CA HIS A 263 -23.18 -7.92 -11.24
C HIS A 263 -21.82 -7.90 -10.53
N THR A 264 -21.00 -6.94 -10.93
CA THR A 264 -19.62 -6.81 -10.49
C THR A 264 -19.49 -5.53 -9.69
N PRO A 265 -19.78 -5.55 -8.37
CA PRO A 265 -19.52 -4.38 -7.53
C PRO A 265 -18.01 -4.13 -7.42
N PRO A 266 -17.59 -2.93 -6.98
CA PRO A 266 -16.17 -2.61 -6.80
C PRO A 266 -15.49 -3.63 -5.88
N ASP A 267 -14.24 -3.94 -6.19
CA ASP A 267 -13.40 -4.81 -5.37
C ASP A 267 -13.04 -4.16 -4.02
N LEU A 268 -12.85 -2.83 -4.05
CA LEU A 268 -12.72 -1.98 -2.89
C LEU A 268 -13.59 -0.71 -3.06
N ALA A 269 -14.60 -0.53 -2.24
CA ALA A 269 -15.47 0.65 -2.26
C ALA A 269 -15.27 1.55 -1.03
N GLY A 270 -15.78 2.79 -1.09
CA GLY A 270 -15.83 3.69 0.08
C GLY A 270 -14.51 4.38 0.42
N VAL A 271 -13.63 4.55 -0.56
CA VAL A 271 -12.37 5.29 -0.44
C VAL A 271 -12.25 6.35 -1.53
N ASN A 272 -11.51 7.42 -1.28
CA ASN A 272 -11.14 8.37 -2.32
C ASN A 272 -9.93 7.84 -3.09
N PRO A 273 -10.07 7.47 -4.39
CA PRO A 273 -8.99 6.86 -5.16
C PRO A 273 -7.84 7.82 -5.46
N THR A 274 -8.00 9.13 -5.28
CA THR A 274 -6.88 10.09 -5.44
C THR A 274 -5.88 10.02 -4.29
N ASN A 275 -6.32 9.56 -3.11
CA ASN A 275 -5.52 9.58 -1.89
C ASN A 275 -5.25 8.17 -1.36
N ILE A 276 -6.18 7.22 -1.55
CA ILE A 276 -6.04 5.85 -1.08
C ILE A 276 -5.95 4.92 -2.29
N LEU A 277 -4.75 4.38 -2.51
CA LEU A 277 -4.50 3.38 -3.54
C LEU A 277 -4.61 1.98 -2.95
N PHE A 278 -4.91 1.00 -3.81
CA PHE A 278 -4.90 -0.40 -3.40
C PHE A 278 -4.42 -1.33 -4.52
N THR A 279 -4.02 -2.54 -4.11
CA THR A 279 -3.97 -3.71 -4.99
C THR A 279 -4.45 -4.92 -4.20
N HIS A 280 -4.96 -5.94 -4.92
CA HIS A 280 -5.54 -7.13 -4.32
C HIS A 280 -4.87 -8.40 -4.84
N ARG A 281 -4.51 -9.29 -3.92
CA ARG A 281 -4.07 -10.64 -4.20
C ARG A 281 -4.95 -11.69 -3.56
N ARG A 282 -5.15 -12.80 -4.27
CA ARG A 282 -5.92 -13.95 -3.80
C ARG A 282 -5.08 -15.22 -3.84
N THR A 283 -5.03 -15.90 -2.70
CA THR A 283 -4.51 -17.26 -2.55
C THR A 283 -5.67 -18.27 -2.52
N ALA A 284 -5.37 -19.56 -2.39
CA ALA A 284 -6.41 -20.56 -2.18
C ALA A 284 -7.23 -20.34 -0.90
N THR A 285 -6.64 -19.69 0.11
CA THR A 285 -7.23 -19.59 1.46
C THR A 285 -7.41 -18.17 1.95
N ALA A 286 -6.95 -17.15 1.23
CA ALA A 286 -6.93 -15.76 1.70
C ALA A 286 -7.08 -14.74 0.59
N ASP A 287 -7.78 -13.65 0.90
CA ASP A 287 -7.75 -12.37 0.18
C ASP A 287 -6.81 -11.42 0.92
N ILE A 288 -5.92 -10.75 0.19
CA ILE A 288 -4.85 -9.90 0.71
C ILE A 288 -4.91 -8.58 -0.05
N TYR A 289 -5.40 -7.53 0.61
CA TYR A 289 -5.42 -6.18 0.06
C TYR A 289 -4.26 -5.38 0.63
N PHE A 290 -3.49 -4.70 -0.22
CA PHE A 290 -2.56 -3.66 0.21
C PHE A 290 -3.22 -2.31 0.01
N LEU A 291 -3.30 -1.47 1.05
CA LEU A 291 -3.81 -0.11 0.97
C LEU A 291 -2.68 0.87 1.31
N SER A 292 -2.58 1.96 0.57
CA SER A 292 -1.62 3.03 0.83
C SER A 292 -2.28 4.41 0.79
N ASN A 293 -2.02 5.21 1.82
CA ASN A 293 -2.32 6.64 1.86
C ASN A 293 -1.22 7.41 1.14
N GLN A 294 -1.58 8.13 0.08
CA GLN A 294 -0.69 8.93 -0.77
C GLN A 294 -0.71 10.41 -0.37
N SER A 295 -0.86 10.71 0.92
CA SER A 295 -0.89 12.09 1.42
C SER A 295 -0.11 12.25 2.73
N ASP A 296 0.33 13.49 2.98
CA ASP A 296 0.98 13.89 4.25
C ASP A 296 -0.01 14.06 5.42
N ALA A 297 -1.31 13.90 5.18
CA ALA A 297 -2.34 13.91 6.21
C ALA A 297 -2.72 12.47 6.61
N PRO A 298 -3.07 12.20 7.87
CA PRO A 298 -3.68 10.94 8.23
C PRO A 298 -5.05 10.78 7.56
N ALA A 299 -5.48 9.53 7.36
CA ALA A 299 -6.78 9.19 6.80
C ALA A 299 -7.49 8.14 7.67
N ASP A 300 -8.69 8.50 8.14
CA ASP A 300 -9.62 7.58 8.78
C ASP A 300 -10.69 7.16 7.76
N ILE A 301 -10.66 5.90 7.37
CA ILE A 301 -11.49 5.34 6.30
C ILE A 301 -12.29 4.14 6.78
N ALA A 302 -13.37 3.81 6.07
CA ALA A 302 -14.15 2.60 6.32
C ALA A 302 -14.46 1.87 4.99
N PRO A 303 -13.41 1.39 4.27
CA PRO A 303 -13.57 0.69 3.01
C PRO A 303 -14.47 -0.54 3.13
N ILE A 304 -15.14 -0.86 2.02
CA ILE A 304 -15.90 -2.10 1.84
C ILE A 304 -15.10 -2.99 0.89
N PHE A 305 -14.63 -4.12 1.41
CA PHE A 305 -13.89 -5.13 0.65
C PHE A 305 -14.87 -6.13 0.07
N ARG A 306 -14.70 -6.54 -1.20
CA ARG A 306 -15.54 -7.55 -1.86
C ARG A 306 -15.22 -8.98 -1.40
N VAL A 307 -15.22 -9.16 -0.08
CA VAL A 307 -15.04 -10.39 0.67
C VAL A 307 -16.25 -10.56 1.59
N ARG A 308 -16.65 -11.79 1.90
CA ARG A 308 -17.79 -12.07 2.80
C ARG A 308 -17.47 -13.19 3.77
N GLY A 309 -17.95 -13.05 4.99
CA GLY A 309 -17.96 -14.08 6.02
C GLY A 309 -16.58 -14.34 6.62
N ARG A 310 -15.65 -13.38 6.47
CA ARG A 310 -14.27 -13.53 6.92
C ARG A 310 -13.88 -12.40 7.86
N ALA A 311 -13.15 -12.74 8.91
CA ALA A 311 -12.65 -11.77 9.86
C ALA A 311 -11.40 -11.04 9.28
N PRO A 312 -11.36 -9.70 9.31
CA PRO A 312 -10.20 -8.94 8.84
C PRO A 312 -9.06 -8.96 9.86
N GLU A 313 -7.83 -9.15 9.36
CA GLU A 313 -6.59 -8.88 10.08
C GLU A 313 -5.87 -7.69 9.43
N LEU A 314 -5.35 -6.75 10.23
CA LEU A 314 -4.46 -5.69 9.77
C LEU A 314 -3.01 -6.11 10.01
N TRP A 315 -2.25 -6.29 8.94
CA TRP A 315 -0.84 -6.64 8.97
C TRP A 315 -0.05 -5.38 8.62
N ARG A 316 0.74 -4.87 9.57
CA ARG A 316 1.50 -3.62 9.43
C ARG A 316 2.90 -3.92 8.92
N PRO A 317 3.22 -3.66 7.64
CA PRO A 317 4.51 -4.02 7.06
C PRO A 317 5.68 -3.27 7.70
N GLY A 318 5.47 -2.10 8.30
CA GLY A 318 6.55 -1.36 8.97
C GLY A 318 7.05 -2.02 10.25
N SER A 319 6.16 -2.59 11.06
CA SER A 319 6.50 -3.19 12.35
C SER A 319 6.44 -4.72 12.35
N GLY A 320 5.77 -5.34 11.37
CA GLY A 320 5.42 -6.75 11.39
C GLY A 320 4.27 -7.10 12.35
N LEU A 321 3.60 -6.10 12.93
CA LEU A 321 2.46 -6.32 13.81
C LEU A 321 1.26 -6.87 13.03
N VAL A 322 0.63 -7.92 13.58
CA VAL A 322 -0.65 -8.46 13.09
C VAL A 322 -1.74 -8.18 14.12
N GLU A 323 -2.78 -7.46 13.71
CA GLU A 323 -3.93 -7.11 14.52
C GLU A 323 -5.17 -7.83 14.00
N ARG A 324 -5.75 -8.73 14.78
CA ARG A 324 -7.05 -9.35 14.46
C ARG A 324 -8.14 -8.37 14.86
N LEU A 325 -8.81 -7.74 13.92
CA LEU A 325 -9.81 -6.71 14.27
C LEU A 325 -11.05 -7.36 14.89
N ALA A 326 -11.58 -6.70 15.92
CA ALA A 326 -12.87 -7.07 16.50
C ALA A 326 -14.03 -6.25 15.93
N ILE A 327 -13.73 -5.10 15.30
CA ILE A 327 -14.71 -4.14 14.79
C ILE A 327 -14.74 -4.13 13.26
N TYR A 328 -15.87 -4.51 12.68
CA TYR A 328 -16.17 -4.54 11.24
C TYR A 328 -17.66 -4.85 11.05
N ALA A 329 -18.20 -4.66 9.84
CA ALA A 329 -19.60 -4.96 9.57
C ALA A 329 -19.81 -5.58 8.19
N MET A 330 -20.69 -6.58 8.12
CA MET A 330 -21.17 -7.12 6.85
C MET A 330 -22.06 -6.08 6.16
N THR A 331 -21.90 -5.92 4.86
CA THR A 331 -22.77 -5.12 3.99
C THR A 331 -23.36 -5.99 2.88
N SER A 332 -24.23 -5.41 2.03
CA SER A 332 -24.72 -6.06 0.82
C SER A 332 -23.62 -6.37 -0.21
N HIS A 333 -22.44 -5.74 -0.12
CA HIS A 333 -21.38 -5.89 -1.12
C HIS A 333 -20.09 -6.53 -0.57
N GLY A 334 -19.96 -6.61 0.76
CA GLY A 334 -18.84 -7.29 1.42
C GLY A 334 -18.58 -6.78 2.84
N GLU A 335 -17.37 -6.95 3.35
CA GLU A 335 -16.98 -6.53 4.70
C GLU A 335 -16.55 -5.06 4.74
N ARG A 336 -17.20 -4.25 5.57
CA ARG A 336 -16.78 -2.88 5.90
C ARG A 336 -15.80 -2.89 7.07
N VAL A 337 -14.60 -2.34 6.88
CA VAL A 337 -13.53 -2.38 7.90
C VAL A 337 -13.05 -0.96 8.20
N PRO A 338 -13.12 -0.48 9.46
CA PRO A 338 -12.60 0.82 9.83
C PRO A 338 -11.07 0.76 9.95
N ILE A 339 -10.38 1.67 9.28
CA ILE A 339 -8.92 1.68 9.20
C ILE A 339 -8.41 3.11 9.39
N HIS A 340 -7.45 3.25 10.30
CA HIS A 340 -6.64 4.46 10.42
C HIS A 340 -5.31 4.27 9.70
N LEU A 341 -5.01 5.17 8.76
CA LEU A 341 -3.73 5.30 8.08
C LEU A 341 -3.05 6.58 8.54
N ALA A 342 -1.82 6.46 9.03
CA ALA A 342 -0.95 7.60 9.28
C ALA A 342 -0.63 8.37 7.98
N PRO A 343 -0.02 9.58 8.04
CA PRO A 343 0.61 10.19 6.88
C PRO A 343 1.44 9.17 6.12
N ARG A 344 1.30 9.13 4.79
CA ARG A 344 1.98 8.16 3.91
C ARG A 344 1.88 6.70 4.37
N GLY A 345 0.90 6.35 5.19
CA GLY A 345 0.79 5.07 5.88
C GLY A 345 0.24 3.97 4.97
N SER A 346 0.64 2.73 5.22
CA SER A 346 0.16 1.57 4.46
C SER A 346 -0.12 0.37 5.36
N VAL A 347 -1.02 -0.49 4.90
CA VAL A 347 -1.46 -1.68 5.64
C VAL A 347 -1.86 -2.79 4.68
N PHE A 348 -1.64 -4.04 5.09
CA PHE A 348 -2.27 -5.18 4.46
C PHE A 348 -3.54 -5.56 5.24
N VAL A 349 -4.67 -5.65 4.55
CA VAL A 349 -5.93 -6.18 5.10
C VAL A 349 -6.09 -7.61 4.60
N VAL A 350 -5.99 -8.56 5.52
CA VAL A 350 -5.93 -10.00 5.21
C VAL A 350 -7.19 -10.70 5.71
N PHE A 351 -7.89 -11.38 4.81
CA PHE A 351 -9.09 -12.17 5.11
C PHE A 351 -8.80 -13.66 4.89
N ARG A 352 -8.33 -14.34 5.93
CA ARG A 352 -7.95 -15.77 5.86
C ARG A 352 -8.68 -16.69 6.84
N GLN A 353 -9.46 -16.13 7.75
CA GLN A 353 -10.24 -16.86 8.75
C GLN A 353 -11.71 -16.51 8.63
N ALA A 354 -12.59 -17.48 8.91
CA ALA A 354 -14.02 -17.22 9.01
C ALA A 354 -14.32 -16.25 10.16
N ALA A 355 -15.40 -15.48 10.01
CA ALA A 355 -15.94 -14.66 11.09
C ALA A 355 -16.69 -15.55 12.10
N GLU A 356 -15.96 -16.20 13.01
CA GLU A 356 -16.56 -17.13 14.00
C GLU A 356 -17.26 -16.44 15.17
N ALA A 357 -16.89 -15.20 15.48
CA ALA A 357 -17.42 -14.45 16.60
C ALA A 357 -18.15 -13.20 16.13
N ASP A 358 -19.28 -12.90 16.78
CA ASP A 358 -20.11 -11.73 16.46
C ASP A 358 -19.26 -10.43 16.48
N PRO A 359 -19.18 -9.69 15.36
CA PRO A 359 -18.32 -8.52 15.27
C PRO A 359 -18.86 -7.36 16.08
N ILE A 360 -17.95 -6.50 16.52
CA ILE A 360 -18.29 -5.20 17.08
C ILE A 360 -18.65 -4.27 15.91
N VAL A 361 -19.75 -3.55 16.03
CA VAL A 361 -20.23 -2.66 14.95
C VAL A 361 -20.23 -1.20 15.36
N SER A 362 -20.22 -0.91 16.66
CA SER A 362 -20.10 0.45 17.14
C SER A 362 -19.40 0.55 18.50
N VAL A 363 -18.82 1.72 18.72
CA VAL A 363 -18.18 2.10 19.97
C VAL A 363 -18.54 3.54 20.26
N SER A 364 -19.00 3.81 21.48
CA SER A 364 -19.17 5.15 22.01
C SER A 364 -18.25 5.39 23.20
N ARG A 365 -17.95 6.66 23.49
CA ARG A 365 -17.27 7.10 24.70
C ARG A 365 -18.05 8.24 25.32
N ASN A 366 -18.37 8.15 26.61
CA ASN A 366 -19.15 9.15 27.34
C ASN A 366 -20.42 9.55 26.55
N ASN A 367 -21.17 8.56 26.05
CA ASN A 367 -22.37 8.71 25.21
C ASN A 367 -22.18 9.36 23.84
N ARG A 368 -20.93 9.59 23.38
CA ARG A 368 -20.63 10.05 22.02
C ARG A 368 -20.10 8.91 21.16
N THR A 369 -20.76 8.62 20.04
CA THR A 369 -20.30 7.61 19.08
C THR A 369 -18.92 7.98 18.54
N LEU A 370 -17.95 7.07 18.71
CA LEU A 370 -16.62 7.17 18.16
C LEU A 370 -16.53 6.51 16.78
N ILE A 371 -17.08 5.30 16.67
CA ILE A 371 -17.07 4.50 15.44
C ILE A 371 -18.45 3.85 15.31
N ASN A 372 -19.04 3.90 14.12
CA ASN A 372 -20.22 3.12 13.75
C ASN A 372 -20.03 2.60 12.33
N VAL A 373 -19.71 1.32 12.20
CA VAL A 373 -19.49 0.67 10.89
C VAL A 373 -20.75 0.04 10.32
N ALA A 374 -21.82 -0.15 11.10
CA ALA A 374 -23.09 -0.61 10.57
C ALA A 374 -23.80 0.51 9.78
N ASN A 375 -23.94 1.67 10.41
CA ASN A 375 -24.59 2.85 9.85
C ASN A 375 -23.64 4.06 9.96
N PRO A 376 -22.70 4.22 9.01
CA PRO A 376 -21.83 5.38 9.01
C PRO A 376 -22.72 6.63 8.84
N PRO A 377 -22.50 7.69 9.62
CA PRO A 377 -23.23 8.95 9.43
C PRO A 377 -23.05 9.45 7.99
N ALA A 378 -24.13 9.92 7.36
CA ALA A 378 -24.16 10.36 5.96
C ALA A 378 -23.18 11.51 5.65
N THR A 379 -22.64 12.16 6.68
CA THR A 379 -21.60 13.18 6.60
C THR A 379 -20.76 13.17 7.88
N THR A 380 -19.68 12.39 7.90
CA THR A 380 -18.50 12.75 8.73
C THR A 380 -17.27 12.80 7.84
N ASN A 381 -17.24 13.81 6.99
CA ASN A 381 -15.99 14.43 6.55
C ASN A 381 -15.50 15.32 7.69
N PRO A 382 -14.39 15.01 8.36
CA PRO A 382 -13.78 13.69 8.57
C PRO A 382 -14.26 13.08 9.91
N PRO A 383 -13.92 11.82 10.23
CA PRO A 383 -13.82 11.39 11.62
C PRO A 383 -12.93 12.38 12.39
N PRO A 384 -13.15 12.62 13.70
CA PRO A 384 -12.29 13.54 14.46
C PRO A 384 -10.83 13.13 14.27
N ALA A 385 -9.98 14.08 13.86
CA ALA A 385 -8.58 13.86 13.54
C ALA A 385 -7.90 13.00 14.60
N VAL A 386 -7.42 11.84 14.15
CA VAL A 386 -6.68 10.90 14.99
C VAL A 386 -5.19 11.08 14.72
N GLU A 387 -4.53 11.94 15.52
CA GLU A 387 -3.06 12.00 15.65
C GLU A 387 -2.45 10.66 16.08
N ALA A 388 -1.89 9.90 15.12
CA ALA A 388 -0.99 8.76 15.38
C ALA A 388 -1.66 7.61 16.21
N PRO A 389 -1.05 6.41 16.38
CA PRO A 389 -1.52 5.48 17.41
C PRO A 389 -1.59 6.30 18.70
N GLY A 390 -2.76 6.33 19.33
CA GLY A 390 -3.07 7.33 20.35
C GLY A 390 -4.35 8.11 20.13
N ALA A 391 -4.86 8.22 18.89
CA ALA A 391 -5.92 9.20 18.68
C ALA A 391 -7.29 8.66 18.25
N THR A 392 -7.43 7.38 17.90
CA THR A 392 -8.70 6.70 18.15
C THR A 392 -8.68 6.39 19.64
N PRO A 393 -9.64 6.87 20.45
CA PRO A 393 -9.60 6.72 21.90
C PRO A 393 -9.47 5.25 22.35
N VAL A 394 -9.84 4.30 21.49
CA VAL A 394 -9.71 2.86 21.71
C VAL A 394 -9.42 2.10 20.41
N SER A 395 -8.60 1.06 20.49
CA SER A 395 -8.47 0.00 19.46
C SER A 395 -9.03 -1.31 20.00
N LEU A 396 -9.82 -2.01 19.18
CA LEU A 396 -10.51 -3.24 19.53
C LEU A 396 -10.01 -4.41 18.66
N THR A 397 -9.32 -5.34 19.29
CA THR A 397 -8.72 -6.50 18.65
C THR A 397 -9.21 -7.80 19.29
N ARG A 398 -9.02 -8.93 18.61
CA ARG A 398 -9.24 -10.26 19.18
C ARG A 398 -7.92 -10.93 19.53
N THR A 399 -7.90 -11.60 20.67
CA THR A 399 -6.79 -12.48 21.05
C THR A 399 -6.82 -13.78 20.24
N ALA A 400 -5.76 -14.59 20.34
CA ALA A 400 -5.72 -15.90 19.70
C ALA A 400 -6.87 -16.84 20.14
N ARG A 401 -7.43 -16.63 21.33
CA ARG A 401 -8.57 -17.38 21.89
C ARG A 401 -9.94 -16.74 21.59
N GLY A 402 -9.99 -15.73 20.72
CA GLY A 402 -11.23 -15.06 20.31
C GLY A 402 -11.76 -13.97 21.25
N SER A 403 -11.21 -13.85 22.47
CA SER A 403 -11.60 -12.79 23.42
C SER A 403 -11.24 -11.40 22.91
N VAL A 404 -12.11 -10.42 23.14
CA VAL A 404 -11.89 -9.01 22.78
C VAL A 404 -10.86 -8.37 23.72
N ARG A 405 -9.91 -7.65 23.15
CA ARG A 405 -8.92 -6.81 23.84
C ARG A 405 -9.10 -5.36 23.40
N ALA A 406 -9.31 -4.48 24.37
CA ALA A 406 -9.33 -3.04 24.16
C ALA A 406 -7.98 -2.43 24.58
N LEU A 407 -7.37 -1.65 23.68
CA LEU A 407 -6.25 -0.76 24.00
C LEU A 407 -6.78 0.67 24.03
N VAL A 408 -6.84 1.29 25.21
CA VAL A 408 -7.48 2.58 25.45
C VAL A 408 -6.43 3.67 25.68
N TRP A 409 -6.60 4.80 25.00
CA TRP A 409 -5.67 5.94 25.02
C TRP A 409 -6.23 7.18 25.73
N GLN A 410 -7.56 7.28 25.85
CA GLN A 410 -8.21 8.41 26.52
C GLN A 410 -9.16 7.90 27.62
N PRO A 411 -9.21 8.56 28.78
CA PRO A 411 -10.12 8.17 29.84
C PRO A 411 -11.58 8.39 29.43
N GLY A 412 -12.46 7.55 29.98
CA GLY A 412 -13.89 7.63 29.77
C GLY A 412 -14.58 6.28 29.96
N GLU A 413 -15.91 6.33 29.92
CA GLU A 413 -16.75 5.15 29.85
C GLU A 413 -16.98 4.80 28.38
N TYR A 414 -16.62 3.58 28.00
CA TYR A 414 -16.77 3.07 26.64
C TYR A 414 -17.93 2.11 26.56
N GLN A 415 -18.82 2.29 25.60
CA GLN A 415 -19.89 1.36 25.29
C GLN A 415 -19.58 0.69 23.95
N ILE A 416 -19.52 -0.63 23.96
CA ILE A 416 -19.15 -1.46 22.81
C ILE A 416 -20.36 -2.29 22.44
N THR A 417 -20.84 -2.17 21.20
CA THR A 417 -22.03 -2.88 20.72
C THR A 417 -21.66 -3.83 19.58
N THR A 418 -22.12 -5.07 19.68
CA THR A 418 -21.93 -6.12 18.68
C THR A 418 -23.08 -6.16 17.67
N ALA A 419 -22.90 -6.86 16.55
CA ALA A 419 -23.88 -6.88 15.47
C ALA A 419 -25.23 -7.49 15.89
N ASP A 420 -25.23 -8.42 16.86
CA ASP A 420 -26.45 -8.98 17.48
C ASP A 420 -27.16 -8.01 18.46
N GLY A 421 -26.64 -6.80 18.65
CA GLY A 421 -27.20 -5.78 19.53
C GLY A 421 -26.75 -5.88 20.98
N ARG A 422 -25.95 -6.89 21.37
CA ARG A 422 -25.39 -6.96 22.72
C ARG A 422 -24.44 -5.81 22.96
N THR A 423 -24.49 -5.28 24.17
CA THR A 423 -23.67 -4.14 24.58
C THR A 423 -22.84 -4.48 25.81
N ARG A 424 -21.60 -4.01 25.84
CA ARG A 424 -20.68 -4.11 26.98
C ARG A 424 -20.10 -2.75 27.31
N THR A 425 -19.98 -2.47 28.60
CA THR A 425 -19.34 -1.25 29.09
C THR A 425 -17.92 -1.55 29.55
N LEU A 426 -16.99 -0.65 29.24
CA LEU A 426 -15.62 -0.64 29.72
C LEU A 426 -15.35 0.72 30.37
N ASP A 427 -15.19 0.72 31.69
CA ASP A 427 -14.74 1.91 32.40
C ASP A 427 -13.21 2.02 32.34
N ALA A 428 -12.73 3.10 31.71
CA ALA A 428 -11.32 3.40 31.56
C ALA A 428 -10.95 4.76 32.16
N GLN A 429 -11.63 5.23 33.22
CA GLN A 429 -11.29 6.50 33.90
C GLN A 429 -9.81 6.60 34.31
N SER A 430 -9.17 5.47 34.58
CA SER A 430 -7.82 5.44 35.14
C SER A 430 -6.71 5.72 34.12
N VAL A 431 -6.98 5.88 32.82
CA VAL A 431 -5.94 6.17 31.82
C VAL A 431 -5.32 7.55 32.12
N PRO A 432 -4.02 7.61 32.48
CA PRO A 432 -3.39 8.88 32.87
C PRO A 432 -3.07 9.74 31.65
N SER A 433 -3.00 11.07 31.87
CA SER A 433 -2.46 11.99 30.87
C SER A 433 -1.00 11.64 30.51
N PRO A 434 -0.57 11.88 29.27
CA PRO A 434 0.82 11.64 28.85
C PRO A 434 1.84 12.37 29.73
N LEU A 435 2.93 11.68 30.07
CA LEU A 435 4.08 12.29 30.75
C LEU A 435 4.96 13.00 29.72
N LYS A 436 5.04 14.33 29.78
CA LYS A 436 5.92 15.12 28.91
C LYS A 436 7.37 15.06 29.38
N ILE A 437 8.28 14.65 28.51
CA ILE A 437 9.73 14.67 28.76
C ILE A 437 10.29 16.09 28.51
N ALA A 438 10.01 17.01 29.43
CA ALA A 438 10.32 18.45 29.33
C ALA A 438 11.73 18.83 29.80
N GLY A 439 12.20 20.03 29.45
CA GLY A 439 13.51 20.55 29.83
C GLY A 439 14.63 20.20 28.86
N PRO A 440 15.88 20.55 29.22
CA PRO A 440 17.03 20.52 28.32
C PRO A 440 17.40 19.10 27.89
N TRP A 441 18.10 19.02 26.76
CA TRP A 441 18.70 17.81 26.23
C TRP A 441 20.20 17.99 26.09
N MET A 442 20.95 16.91 26.34
CA MET A 442 22.37 16.88 26.01
C MET A 442 22.55 16.23 24.64
N VAL A 443 23.08 16.97 23.67
CA VAL A 443 23.27 16.51 22.30
C VAL A 443 24.75 16.32 22.03
N SER A 444 25.12 15.18 21.46
CA SER A 444 26.50 14.86 21.11
C SER A 444 26.61 14.58 19.63
N PHE A 445 27.56 15.23 18.98
CA PHE A 445 27.86 15.04 17.56
C PHE A 445 29.14 14.20 17.40
N PRO A 446 29.36 13.53 16.25
CA PRO A 446 30.58 12.78 15.99
C PRO A 446 31.82 13.68 16.11
N PRO A 447 32.99 13.15 16.52
CA PRO A 447 34.21 13.95 16.59
C PRO A 447 34.68 14.41 15.20
N GLY A 448 35.49 15.47 15.16
CA GLY A 448 36.16 15.93 13.92
C GLY A 448 35.36 16.92 13.06
N ASN A 449 34.21 17.39 13.52
CA ASN A 449 33.35 18.37 12.84
C ASN A 449 33.42 19.78 13.44
N GLY A 450 34.34 20.04 14.36
CA GLY A 450 34.44 21.33 15.05
C GLY A 450 33.31 21.62 16.05
N ILE A 451 32.45 20.64 16.36
CA ILE A 451 31.38 20.77 17.35
C ILE A 451 31.90 20.26 18.71
N ALA A 452 31.56 20.98 19.79
CA ALA A 452 31.83 20.49 21.14
C ALA A 452 31.19 19.10 21.33
N LYS A 453 31.92 18.18 21.98
CA LYS A 453 31.47 16.79 22.18
C LYS A 453 30.07 16.70 22.81
N HIS A 454 29.74 17.66 23.67
CA HIS A 454 28.45 17.76 24.34
C HIS A 454 27.94 19.19 24.23
N VAL A 455 26.78 19.37 23.60
CA VAL A 455 26.09 20.65 23.42
C VAL A 455 24.76 20.56 24.14
N ARG A 456 24.45 21.56 24.97
CA ARG A 456 23.17 21.65 25.66
C ARG A 456 22.14 22.32 24.75
N PHE A 457 21.01 21.65 24.57
CA PHE A 457 19.84 22.19 23.89
C PHE A 457 18.77 22.49 24.94
N ASP A 458 18.50 23.77 25.23
CA ASP A 458 17.48 24.14 26.24
C ASP A 458 16.06 23.76 25.82
N ARG A 459 15.83 23.67 24.51
CA ARG A 459 14.63 23.12 23.88
C ARG A 459 15.00 22.30 22.65
N LEU A 460 14.11 21.41 22.23
CA LEU A 460 14.22 20.75 20.93
C LEU A 460 13.94 21.77 19.83
N GLU A 461 14.84 21.87 18.85
CA GLU A 461 14.72 22.76 17.69
C GLU A 461 15.47 22.17 16.48
N SER A 462 15.17 22.66 15.28
CA SER A 462 15.83 22.22 14.05
C SER A 462 17.31 22.57 14.06
N TRP A 463 18.17 21.65 13.62
CA TRP A 463 19.60 21.92 13.47
C TRP A 463 19.86 23.08 12.52
N THR A 464 19.06 23.23 11.45
CA THR A 464 19.19 24.30 10.44
C THR A 464 19.01 25.71 11.01
N GLU A 465 18.36 25.83 12.17
CA GLU A 465 18.10 27.10 12.85
C GLU A 465 19.09 27.37 13.99
N ARG A 466 20.04 26.47 14.22
CA ARG A 466 21.05 26.63 15.25
C ARG A 466 22.02 27.76 14.90
N PRO A 467 22.44 28.58 15.89
CA PRO A 467 23.39 29.65 15.65
C PRO A 467 24.80 29.13 15.36
N GLU A 468 25.14 27.92 15.79
CA GLU A 468 26.45 27.31 15.55
C GLU A 468 26.53 26.77 14.10
N PRO A 469 27.37 27.34 13.21
CA PRO A 469 27.42 26.91 11.80
C PRO A 469 27.71 25.42 11.63
N ALA A 470 28.57 24.85 12.48
CA ALA A 470 28.92 23.44 12.44
C ALA A 470 27.72 22.52 12.76
N ILE A 471 26.76 22.96 13.56
CA ILE A 471 25.50 22.24 13.80
C ILE A 471 24.50 22.53 12.68
N LYS A 472 24.42 23.79 12.25
CA LYS A 472 23.50 24.25 11.19
C LYS A 472 23.64 23.47 9.88
N TYR A 473 24.88 23.16 9.51
CA TYR A 473 25.21 22.43 8.28
C TYR A 473 25.59 20.97 8.54
N PHE A 474 25.26 20.43 9.71
CA PHE A 474 25.59 19.05 10.05
C PHE A 474 24.77 18.05 9.24
N SER A 475 25.43 17.01 8.73
CA SER A 475 24.81 15.83 8.14
C SER A 475 25.41 14.56 8.75
N GLY A 476 24.55 13.66 9.20
CA GLY A 476 24.96 12.44 9.89
C GLY A 476 24.14 12.20 11.15
N THR A 477 24.73 11.51 12.13
CA THR A 477 24.01 11.09 13.34
C THR A 477 24.38 11.93 14.56
N ALA A 478 23.39 12.50 15.24
CA ALA A 478 23.55 13.15 16.54
C ALA A 478 22.82 12.37 17.65
N ALA A 479 23.46 12.23 18.81
CA ALA A 479 22.91 11.50 19.95
C ALA A 479 22.36 12.47 21.01
N TYR A 480 21.05 12.45 21.20
CA TYR A 480 20.33 13.14 22.27
C TYR A 480 20.26 12.26 23.51
N ARG A 481 20.61 12.80 24.67
CA ARG A 481 20.54 12.08 25.95
C ARG A 481 19.73 12.86 26.97
N LYS A 482 18.91 12.10 27.71
CA LYS A 482 18.11 12.65 28.80
C LYS A 482 17.77 11.59 29.83
N ARG A 483 17.81 12.03 31.09
CA ARG A 483 17.31 11.26 32.21
C ARG A 483 15.98 11.83 32.66
N PHE A 484 14.99 10.97 32.88
CA PHE A 484 13.64 11.37 33.28
C PHE A 484 13.04 10.33 34.23
N GLU A 485 12.09 10.76 35.05
CA GLU A 485 11.45 9.90 36.03
C GLU A 485 10.06 9.45 35.54
N ILE A 486 9.76 8.16 35.68
CA ILE A 486 8.42 7.62 35.43
C ILE A 486 7.82 7.21 36.78
N PRO A 487 6.72 7.85 37.23
CA PRO A 487 6.06 7.47 38.46
C PRO A 487 5.58 6.02 38.47
N ALA A 488 5.63 5.36 39.63
CA ALA A 488 5.29 3.94 39.76
C ALA A 488 3.82 3.62 39.41
N ASP A 489 2.91 4.59 39.58
CA ASP A 489 1.49 4.48 39.23
C ASP A 489 1.23 4.35 37.72
N ARG A 490 2.24 4.62 36.88
CA ARG A 490 2.16 4.45 35.42
C ARG A 490 2.25 2.99 34.99
N PHE A 491 2.67 2.09 35.89
CA PHE A 491 2.88 0.67 35.62
C PHE A 491 1.70 -0.18 36.10
N GLY A 492 1.49 -1.34 35.48
CA GLY A 492 0.45 -2.29 35.88
C GLY A 492 0.25 -3.41 34.86
N LYS A 493 -0.39 -4.50 35.28
CA LYS A 493 -0.64 -5.68 34.41
C LYS A 493 -1.49 -5.36 33.18
N THR A 494 -2.31 -4.32 33.25
CA THR A 494 -3.20 -3.85 32.18
C THR A 494 -2.71 -2.54 31.54
N ARG A 495 -1.50 -2.06 31.88
CA ARG A 495 -0.91 -0.84 31.34
C ARG A 495 0.08 -1.15 30.24
N ARG A 496 0.13 -0.25 29.26
CA ARG A 496 1.18 -0.19 28.24
C ARG A 496 1.77 1.21 28.26
N LEU A 497 3.09 1.29 28.07
CA LEU A 497 3.82 2.54 27.95
C LEU A 497 4.31 2.66 26.52
N TYR A 498 4.05 3.81 25.91
CA TYR A 498 4.52 4.14 24.56
C TYR A 498 5.34 5.42 24.62
N LEU A 499 6.51 5.40 24.00
CA LEU A 499 7.30 6.61 23.77
C LEU A 499 6.88 7.21 22.44
N ASP A 500 6.42 8.45 22.49
CA ASP A 500 6.14 9.28 21.32
C ASP A 500 7.25 10.33 21.20
N ILE A 501 7.99 10.30 20.09
CA ILE A 501 9.14 11.17 19.85
C ILE A 501 8.69 12.46 19.12
N GLY A 502 7.44 12.51 18.66
CA GLY A 502 6.92 13.61 17.85
C GLY A 502 7.50 13.59 16.44
N ARG A 503 7.98 14.75 15.98
CA ARG A 503 8.54 14.91 14.63
C ARG A 503 10.04 14.63 14.64
N VAL A 504 10.47 13.79 13.71
CA VAL A 504 11.87 13.44 13.48
C VAL A 504 12.20 13.69 12.01
N LYS A 505 13.36 14.30 11.77
CA LYS A 505 13.93 14.50 10.44
C LYS A 505 15.34 13.89 10.44
N ASP A 506 15.53 12.66 9.96
CA ASP A 506 14.54 11.78 9.27
C ASP A 506 14.39 10.38 9.87
N LEU A 507 15.41 9.84 10.53
CA LEU A 507 15.30 8.57 11.28
C LEU A 507 15.80 8.75 12.71
N VAL A 508 15.34 7.87 13.61
CA VAL A 508 15.80 7.82 15.00
C VAL A 508 15.97 6.39 15.50
N GLU A 509 17.17 6.05 15.97
CA GLU A 509 17.41 4.86 16.78
C GLU A 509 17.12 5.17 18.26
N VAL A 510 16.33 4.32 18.91
CA VAL A 510 15.85 4.53 20.28
C VAL A 510 16.52 3.57 21.24
N ILE A 511 17.23 4.10 22.24
CA ILE A 511 17.83 3.31 23.31
C ILE A 511 17.26 3.79 24.65
N LEU A 512 16.64 2.87 25.41
CA LEU A 512 16.08 3.15 26.73
C LEU A 512 16.71 2.22 27.76
N ASN A 513 17.29 2.79 28.82
CA ASN A 513 17.98 2.05 29.89
C ASN A 513 19.06 1.09 29.34
N GLY A 514 19.78 1.52 28.31
CA GLY A 514 20.81 0.71 27.63
C GLY A 514 20.26 -0.35 26.66
N LYS A 515 18.94 -0.55 26.59
CA LYS A 515 18.31 -1.48 25.65
C LYS A 515 17.98 -0.75 24.34
N ASN A 516 18.55 -1.22 23.24
CA ASN A 516 18.18 -0.77 21.90
C ASN A 516 16.79 -1.32 21.52
N LEU A 517 15.87 -0.42 21.19
CA LEU A 517 14.48 -0.73 20.83
C LEU A 517 14.23 -0.66 19.31
N GLY A 518 15.28 -0.38 18.53
CA GLY A 518 15.25 -0.31 17.08
C GLY A 518 15.21 1.12 16.53
N THR A 519 15.18 1.21 15.20
CA THR A 519 15.11 2.47 14.45
C THR A 519 13.71 2.70 13.92
N LEU A 520 13.21 3.92 14.12
CA LEU A 520 12.00 4.43 13.50
C LEU A 520 12.40 5.32 12.31
N TRP A 521 11.78 5.08 11.16
CA TRP A 521 12.12 5.75 9.89
C TRP A 521 10.90 6.35 9.20
N MET A 522 9.71 6.17 9.77
CA MET A 522 8.46 6.60 9.18
C MET A 522 7.52 7.11 10.27
N GLU A 523 6.66 8.05 9.91
CA GLU A 523 5.64 8.51 10.84
C GLU A 523 4.59 7.42 11.08
N PRO A 524 4.04 7.35 12.29
CA PRO A 524 4.41 8.14 13.48
C PRO A 524 5.62 7.56 14.21
N PHE A 525 6.50 8.43 14.73
CA PHE A 525 7.70 8.03 15.47
C PHE A 525 7.37 7.60 16.91
N ARG A 526 6.68 6.47 17.03
CA ARG A 526 6.16 5.92 18.28
C ARG A 526 6.44 4.43 18.43
N LEU A 527 6.76 4.00 19.64
CA LEU A 527 7.02 2.59 19.96
C LEU A 527 6.59 2.19 21.37
N ASP A 528 6.27 0.91 21.57
CA ASP A 528 5.97 0.33 22.88
C ASP A 528 7.27 0.17 23.68
N VAL A 529 7.33 0.81 24.85
CA VAL A 529 8.47 0.77 25.78
C VAL A 529 8.13 0.05 27.09
N THR A 530 6.98 -0.61 27.17
CA THR A 530 6.45 -1.27 28.39
C THR A 530 7.47 -2.20 29.04
N GLN A 531 8.25 -2.93 28.23
CA GLN A 531 9.23 -3.91 28.71
C GLN A 531 10.63 -3.32 28.96
N ALA A 532 10.85 -2.05 28.63
CA ALA A 532 12.15 -1.39 28.74
C ALA A 532 12.16 -0.26 29.78
N ALA A 533 11.03 0.39 29.99
CA ALA A 533 10.82 1.39 31.02
C ALA A 533 10.75 0.75 32.42
N ARG A 534 11.16 1.50 33.44
CA ARG A 534 11.08 1.10 34.85
C ARG A 534 10.52 2.23 35.73
N PRO A 535 9.90 1.94 36.89
CA PRO A 535 9.58 2.97 37.87
C PRO A 535 10.82 3.76 38.29
N GLY A 536 10.64 5.05 38.56
CA GLY A 536 11.73 5.95 38.92
C GLY A 536 12.54 6.39 37.68
N TRP A 537 13.86 6.50 37.85
CA TRP A 537 14.75 7.06 36.82
C TRP A 537 14.97 6.15 35.62
N ASN A 538 14.81 6.73 34.42
CA ASN A 538 15.08 6.13 33.13
C ASN A 538 16.07 6.97 32.33
N ASP A 539 16.98 6.31 31.62
CA ASP A 539 17.98 6.93 30.76
C ASP A 539 17.58 6.71 29.30
N LEU A 540 17.31 7.79 28.57
CA LEU A 540 16.93 7.78 27.16
C LEU A 540 18.06 8.34 26.30
N GLU A 541 18.44 7.58 25.28
CA GLU A 541 19.30 8.02 24.18
C GLU A 541 18.53 7.89 22.86
N LEU A 542 18.47 8.98 22.10
CA LEU A 542 17.91 9.03 20.75
C LEU A 542 19.03 9.38 19.78
N ARG A 543 19.33 8.50 18.83
CA ARG A 543 20.32 8.79 17.77
C ARG A 543 19.59 9.17 16.51
N VAL A 544 19.52 10.46 16.26
CA VAL A 544 18.80 11.06 15.13
C VAL A 544 19.75 11.19 13.95
N VAL A 545 19.30 10.82 12.76
CA VAL A 545 20.04 10.96 11.50
C VAL A 545 19.22 11.71 10.47
N ASN A 546 19.86 12.64 9.75
CA ASN A 546 19.32 13.40 8.62
C ASN A 546 20.03 13.04 7.31
#